data_AF-A0A0C9YAL8-F1
#
_entry.id   AF-A0A0C9YAL8-F1
#
_cell.length_a   1.000
_cell.length_b   1.000
_cell.length_c   1.000
_cell.angle_alpha   90.00
_cell.angle_beta   90.00
_cell.angle_gamma   90.00
#
_symmetry.space_group_name_H-M   'P 1'
#
loop_
_entity.id
_entity.type
_entity.pdbx_description
1 polymer ?
#
loop_
_entity_poly.entity_id
_entity_poly.type
_entity_poly.pdbx_seq_one_letter_code
_entity_poly.pdbx_strand_id
1 'polypeptide(L)'
;MSRPGYRIYEDEMLLKGHGFPVWFGDPYGRAEIEIGDIGYMRDGMFVHVMKCNFRFNELITTPVDFHGPIYSQSLKRLEGGAEAGVSASPGVGVNGHISLTSSRNTCAMLNLEEGVADYTRCSDVDKEAVGEKYLQNARKWIAEAVKERRIASNISIEQVILVTGFYKSANWEAAALSSSSSAGDLSFTIKISQAGGGISINWDSVQHLSPDYSTGHRHPPQTDLNEPQVLGVHSGIAHGTNNPAGPRVSFERCCHQHADRTQCIFLRGFRIHERLVAKDQVVEQLVSEESKPSWRERIMRFVNTYSKTSKPPSDQSGQRSSSAYDYLEPIEEFPDTNFCDQLYDAIAVKKFMVRCLS
;
A
#
# COMPACT_ATOMS: atom_id res chain seq x y z
N MET A 1 9.61 -21.81 4.06
CA MET A 1 10.18 -21.02 2.95
C MET A 1 10.30 -19.58 3.42
N SER A 2 11.40 -18.88 3.11
CA SER A 2 11.52 -17.46 3.46
C SER A 2 10.44 -16.65 2.75
N ARG A 3 9.91 -15.62 3.40
CA ARG A 3 8.96 -14.69 2.76
C ARG A 3 9.75 -13.86 1.74
N PRO A 4 9.23 -13.62 0.53
CA PRO A 4 9.90 -12.76 -0.43
C PRO A 4 9.92 -11.32 0.06
N GLY A 5 10.99 -10.59 -0.25
CA GLY A 5 11.26 -9.23 0.21
C GLY A 5 10.16 -8.25 -0.11
N TYR A 6 9.59 -8.30 -1.32
CA TYR A 6 8.49 -7.42 -1.71
C TYR A 6 7.29 -7.53 -0.76
N ARG A 7 7.03 -8.72 -0.21
CA ARG A 7 5.90 -8.97 0.70
C ARG A 7 6.21 -8.53 2.12
N ILE A 8 7.47 -8.60 2.54
CA ILE A 8 7.91 -8.02 3.82
C ILE A 8 7.85 -6.49 3.72
N TYR A 9 8.34 -5.92 2.63
CA TYR A 9 8.29 -4.49 2.35
C TYR A 9 6.86 -3.96 2.35
N GLU A 10 5.95 -4.67 1.69
CA GLU A 10 4.53 -4.34 1.67
C GLU A 10 3.93 -4.25 3.08
N ASP A 11 4.00 -5.32 3.85
CA ASP A 11 3.45 -5.39 5.21
C ASP A 11 4.03 -4.32 6.14
N GLU A 12 5.34 -4.10 6.08
CA GLU A 12 6.05 -3.21 7.01
C GLU A 12 5.90 -1.72 6.66
N MET A 13 5.77 -1.40 5.37
CA MET A 13 5.65 -0.01 4.88
C MET A 13 4.21 0.45 4.73
N LEU A 14 3.24 -0.45 4.56
CA LEU A 14 1.82 -0.10 4.54
C LEU A 14 1.41 0.61 5.85
N LEU A 15 1.97 0.17 6.97
CA LEU A 15 1.77 0.77 8.29
C LEU A 15 2.29 2.22 8.39
N LYS A 16 3.05 2.74 7.42
CA LYS A 16 3.53 4.13 7.45
C LYS A 16 2.48 5.14 6.99
N GLY A 17 1.38 4.70 6.40
CA GLY A 17 0.29 5.60 5.97
C GLY A 17 0.63 6.48 4.77
N HIS A 18 1.73 6.21 4.07
CA HIS A 18 2.07 6.93 2.83
C HIS A 18 1.28 6.41 1.61
N GLY A 19 0.62 5.27 1.73
CA GLY A 19 -0.13 4.58 0.67
C GLY A 19 0.37 3.15 0.50
N PHE A 20 0.00 2.51 -0.60
CA PHE A 20 0.46 1.17 -0.93
C PHE A 20 1.94 1.23 -1.39
N PRO A 21 2.87 0.60 -0.68
CA PRO A 21 4.28 0.59 -1.07
C PRO A 21 4.50 -0.19 -2.37
N VAL A 22 5.33 0.34 -3.27
CA VAL A 22 5.69 -0.32 -4.53
C VAL A 22 7.15 -0.74 -4.46
N TRP A 23 7.40 -2.05 -4.54
CA TRP A 23 8.75 -2.62 -4.50
C TRP A 23 9.49 -2.48 -5.82
N PHE A 24 8.78 -2.49 -6.94
CA PHE A 24 9.32 -2.25 -8.28
C PHE A 24 8.74 -0.94 -8.83
N GLY A 25 9.25 0.18 -8.31
CA GLY A 25 8.74 1.51 -8.63
C GLY A 25 9.14 2.08 -9.99
N ASP A 26 10.23 1.57 -10.60
CA ASP A 26 10.60 1.94 -11.96
C ASP A 26 9.68 1.23 -12.95
N PRO A 27 9.07 1.94 -13.91
CA PRO A 27 8.32 1.28 -14.97
C PRO A 27 9.16 0.35 -15.85
N TYR A 28 10.50 0.39 -15.85
CA TYR A 28 11.37 -0.49 -16.66
C TYR A 28 10.94 -0.57 -18.14
N GLY A 29 10.65 0.58 -18.74
CA GLY A 29 10.15 0.67 -20.13
C GLY A 29 8.65 0.42 -20.29
N ARG A 30 7.90 0.24 -19.20
CA ARG A 30 6.43 0.24 -19.20
C ARG A 30 5.89 1.67 -19.12
N ALA A 31 4.56 1.79 -19.26
CA ALA A 31 3.87 3.03 -18.97
C ALA A 31 4.09 3.42 -17.50
N GLU A 32 4.33 4.71 -17.29
CA GLU A 32 4.35 5.31 -15.96
C GLU A 32 2.96 5.21 -15.33
N ILE A 33 2.91 5.07 -14.00
CA ILE A 33 1.63 5.02 -13.28
C ILE A 33 1.02 6.42 -13.25
N GLU A 34 -0.24 6.54 -13.65
CA GLU A 34 -0.98 7.80 -13.71
C GLU A 34 -2.23 7.78 -12.81
N ILE A 35 -2.72 8.97 -12.47
CA ILE A 35 -4.00 9.09 -11.78
C ILE A 35 -5.13 8.65 -12.72
N GLY A 36 -6.04 7.85 -12.19
CA GLY A 36 -7.11 7.21 -12.95
C GLY A 36 -6.77 5.81 -13.43
N ASP A 37 -5.52 5.36 -13.29
CA ASP A 37 -5.16 3.99 -13.60
C ASP A 37 -5.89 3.01 -12.68
N ILE A 38 -6.34 1.92 -13.27
CA ILE A 38 -6.93 0.77 -12.59
C ILE A 38 -5.98 -0.40 -12.78
N GLY A 39 -5.56 -1.00 -11.68
CA GLY A 39 -4.62 -2.11 -11.69
C GLY A 39 -4.66 -2.91 -10.40
N TYR A 40 -3.67 -3.76 -10.19
CA TYR A 40 -3.53 -4.54 -8.97
C TYR A 40 -2.05 -4.75 -8.66
N MET A 41 -1.75 -5.07 -7.41
CA MET A 41 -0.38 -5.36 -6.97
C MET A 41 -0.09 -6.83 -7.18
N ARG A 42 1.06 -7.14 -7.80
CA ARG A 42 1.54 -8.51 -7.99
C ARG A 42 3.05 -8.53 -7.83
N ASP A 43 3.55 -9.37 -6.93
CA ASP A 43 5.00 -9.51 -6.72
C ASP A 43 5.73 -8.16 -6.52
N GLY A 44 5.10 -7.23 -5.80
CA GLY A 44 5.68 -5.91 -5.52
C GLY A 44 5.61 -4.89 -6.66
N MET A 45 5.02 -5.22 -7.81
CA MET A 45 4.79 -4.27 -8.91
C MET A 45 3.30 -3.96 -9.08
N PHE A 46 3.01 -2.74 -9.52
CA PHE A 46 1.67 -2.39 -9.98
C PHE A 46 1.47 -2.88 -11.42
N VAL A 47 0.45 -3.70 -11.63
CA VAL A 47 0.05 -4.20 -12.94
C VAL A 47 -1.12 -3.38 -13.43
N HIS A 48 -0.85 -2.44 -14.34
CA HIS A 48 -1.88 -1.66 -15.01
C HIS A 48 -2.81 -2.55 -15.84
N VAL A 49 -4.12 -2.35 -15.73
CA VAL A 49 -5.15 -3.09 -16.45
C VAL A 49 -5.86 -2.18 -17.46
N MET A 50 -6.28 -1.00 -17.01
CA MET A 50 -6.94 0.00 -17.83
C MET A 50 -6.92 1.37 -17.16
N LYS A 51 -7.22 2.42 -17.92
CA LYS A 51 -7.39 3.76 -17.39
C LYS A 51 -8.86 4.12 -17.28
N CYS A 52 -9.25 4.67 -16.14
CA CYS A 52 -10.58 5.17 -15.95
C CYS A 52 -10.79 6.48 -16.72
N ASN A 53 -11.94 6.60 -17.39
CA ASN A 53 -12.33 7.81 -18.12
C ASN A 53 -12.97 8.86 -17.20
N PHE A 54 -12.35 9.13 -16.04
CA PHE A 54 -12.73 10.26 -15.20
C PHE A 54 -11.93 11.50 -15.62
N ARG A 55 -12.58 12.66 -15.60
CA ARG A 55 -11.89 13.94 -15.77
C ARG A 55 -11.31 14.35 -14.43
N PHE A 56 -10.00 14.18 -14.31
CA PHE A 56 -9.20 14.74 -13.22
C PHE A 56 -8.80 16.15 -13.66
N ASN A 57 -9.57 17.16 -13.24
CA ASN A 57 -9.46 18.51 -13.79
C ASN A 57 -8.16 19.21 -13.39
N GLU A 58 -7.68 18.98 -12.17
CA GLU A 58 -6.47 19.60 -11.65
C GLU A 58 -5.64 18.58 -10.86
N LEU A 59 -4.43 18.33 -11.36
CA LEU A 59 -3.42 17.53 -10.68
C LEU A 59 -2.50 18.49 -9.93
N ILE A 60 -2.42 18.33 -8.62
CA ILE A 60 -1.48 19.07 -7.79
C ILE A 60 -0.29 18.14 -7.52
N THR A 61 0.90 18.63 -7.82
CA THR A 61 2.16 17.99 -7.44
C THR A 61 2.87 18.87 -6.41
N THR A 62 3.12 18.30 -5.25
CA THR A 62 3.82 18.96 -4.14
C THR A 62 5.05 18.14 -3.77
N PRO A 63 6.26 18.75 -3.75
CA PRO A 63 7.42 18.06 -3.23
C PRO A 63 7.25 17.80 -1.73
N VAL A 64 7.61 16.59 -1.30
CA VAL A 64 7.56 16.13 0.09
C VAL A 64 8.98 15.75 0.52
N ASP A 65 9.46 16.41 1.57
CA ASP A 65 10.75 16.15 2.19
C ASP A 65 10.61 15.11 3.30
N PHE A 66 11.28 13.97 3.11
CA PHE A 66 11.50 12.95 4.11
C PHE A 66 12.86 13.21 4.76
N HIS A 67 12.85 13.57 6.04
CA HIS A 67 14.05 13.83 6.84
C HIS A 67 14.81 12.52 7.18
N GLY A 68 15.38 11.90 6.14
CA GLY A 68 16.13 10.64 6.20
C GLY A 68 15.34 9.42 5.69
N PRO A 69 15.91 8.20 5.86
CA PRO A 69 15.25 6.98 5.43
C PRO A 69 13.91 6.76 6.14
N ILE A 70 12.95 6.20 5.42
CA ILE A 70 11.68 5.73 5.95
C ILE A 70 11.90 4.31 6.45
N TYR A 71 11.83 4.11 7.75
CA TYR A 71 11.93 2.79 8.39
C TYR A 71 10.53 2.21 8.60
N SER A 72 10.39 0.89 8.74
CA SER A 72 9.18 0.25 9.24
C SER A 72 8.80 0.72 10.65
N GLN A 73 7.55 0.53 11.09
CA GLN A 73 7.15 0.91 12.46
C GLN A 73 7.83 0.05 13.54
N SER A 74 8.19 -1.19 13.17
CA SER A 74 8.87 -2.15 14.02
C SER A 74 10.31 -1.76 14.35
N LEU A 75 10.93 -0.92 13.51
CA LEU A 75 12.31 -0.46 13.67
C LEU A 75 12.41 0.73 14.64
N LYS A 76 13.30 0.56 15.61
CA LYS A 76 13.77 1.60 16.52
C LYS A 76 15.22 1.93 16.16
N ARG A 77 15.48 3.22 16.01
CA ARG A 77 16.84 3.73 15.90
C ARG A 77 17.47 3.76 17.28
N LEU A 78 18.53 2.99 17.47
CA LEU A 78 19.46 3.20 18.58
C LEU A 78 20.42 4.28 18.11
N GLU A 79 20.39 5.45 18.75
CA GLU A 79 21.34 6.52 18.43
C GLU A 79 22.76 5.96 18.56
N GLY A 80 23.42 5.79 17.40
CA GLY A 80 24.85 5.54 17.36
C GLY A 80 25.50 6.79 17.90
N GLY A 81 26.35 6.63 18.92
CA GLY A 81 27.21 7.71 19.36
C GLY A 81 27.95 8.21 18.12
N ALA A 82 27.70 9.47 17.74
CA ALA A 82 28.61 10.14 16.83
C ALA A 82 29.99 9.98 17.47
N GLU A 83 30.97 9.42 16.73
CA GLU A 83 32.36 9.63 17.11
C GLU A 83 32.53 11.16 17.08
N ALA A 84 32.46 11.75 18.27
CA ALA A 84 32.41 13.18 18.45
C ALA A 84 33.74 13.74 17.99
N GLY A 85 33.72 14.42 16.84
CA GLY A 85 34.86 15.17 16.37
C GLY A 85 34.97 15.12 14.86
N VAL A 86 34.24 16.01 14.19
CA VAL A 86 34.80 17.04 13.31
C VAL A 86 33.59 17.70 12.64
N SER A 87 33.38 18.99 12.89
CA SER A 87 32.60 19.85 12.00
C SER A 87 33.29 19.82 10.64
N ALA A 88 32.93 18.84 9.82
CA ALA A 88 33.54 18.67 8.52
C ALA A 88 32.97 19.74 7.59
N SER A 89 33.85 20.45 6.89
CA SER A 89 33.44 21.42 5.87
C SER A 89 32.54 20.76 4.83
N PRO A 90 31.63 21.50 4.18
CA PRO A 90 30.83 21.00 3.06
C PRO A 90 31.75 20.33 2.04
N GLY A 91 31.65 19.00 1.87
CA GLY A 91 32.44 18.23 0.90
C GLY A 91 33.32 17.12 1.45
N VAL A 92 33.51 17.01 2.78
CA VAL A 92 34.17 15.83 3.39
C VAL A 92 33.10 14.81 3.74
N GLY A 93 33.10 13.65 3.07
CA GLY A 93 32.13 12.59 3.32
C GLY A 93 32.17 12.12 4.77
N VAL A 94 31.04 12.22 5.47
CA VAL A 94 30.90 11.70 6.83
C VAL A 94 30.50 10.24 6.73
N ASN A 95 31.36 9.35 7.21
CA ASN A 95 31.01 7.95 7.42
C ASN A 95 30.41 7.82 8.81
N GLY A 96 29.12 7.48 8.87
CA GLY A 96 28.41 7.19 10.10
C GLY A 96 28.02 5.72 10.17
N HIS A 97 27.59 5.29 11.35
CA HIS A 97 26.87 4.04 11.52
C HIS A 97 25.55 4.33 12.24
N ILE A 98 24.49 3.64 11.83
CA ILE A 98 23.22 3.65 12.55
C ILE A 98 22.96 2.25 13.05
N SER A 99 22.79 2.12 14.36
CA SER A 99 22.33 0.88 14.97
C SER A 99 20.80 0.87 14.99
N LEU A 100 20.23 -0.20 14.50
CA LEU A 100 18.79 -0.40 14.39
C LEU A 100 18.41 -1.65 15.16
N THR A 101 17.27 -1.60 15.84
CA THR A 101 16.63 -2.77 16.42
C THR A 101 15.20 -2.89 15.94
N SER A 102 14.74 -4.10 15.60
CA SER A 102 13.33 -4.37 15.31
C SER A 102 12.76 -5.23 16.43
N SER A 103 11.55 -4.89 16.88
CA SER A 103 10.78 -5.77 17.79
C SER A 103 10.06 -6.91 17.05
N ARG A 104 10.33 -7.07 15.75
CA ARG A 104 9.82 -8.13 14.89
C ARG A 104 11.00 -8.84 14.22
N ASN A 105 10.75 -10.07 13.80
CA ASN A 105 11.69 -10.84 12.97
C ASN A 105 11.72 -10.38 11.50
N THR A 106 10.95 -9.35 11.14
CA THR A 106 10.97 -8.70 9.84
C THR A 106 11.07 -7.19 10.01
N CYS A 107 11.66 -6.52 9.02
CA CYS A 107 11.56 -5.08 8.88
C CYS A 107 11.81 -4.65 7.44
N ALA A 108 11.47 -3.39 7.15
CA ALA A 108 11.69 -2.78 5.85
C ALA A 108 12.24 -1.36 6.02
N MET A 109 12.96 -0.90 5.01
CA MET A 109 13.43 0.47 4.91
C MET A 109 13.39 0.93 3.46
N LEU A 110 13.08 2.22 3.27
CA LEU A 110 13.17 2.92 2.00
C LEU A 110 14.04 4.15 2.21
N ASN A 111 15.05 4.31 1.36
CA ASN A 111 15.90 5.47 1.33
C ASN A 111 15.76 6.17 -0.02
N LEU A 112 15.64 7.51 0.01
CA LEU A 112 15.51 8.36 -1.16
C LEU A 112 16.79 9.18 -1.27
N GLU A 113 17.39 9.28 -2.47
CA GLU A 113 18.69 9.94 -2.64
C GLU A 113 18.68 11.37 -2.11
N GLU A 114 17.66 12.16 -2.42
CA GLU A 114 17.58 13.56 -1.97
C GLU A 114 16.73 13.74 -0.71
N GLY A 115 16.21 12.64 -0.14
CA GLY A 115 15.13 12.72 0.84
C GLY A 115 13.81 13.23 0.26
N VAL A 116 13.72 13.56 -1.03
CA VAL A 116 12.51 14.18 -1.60
C VAL A 116 11.76 13.21 -2.52
N ALA A 117 10.43 13.24 -2.45
CA ALA A 117 9.53 12.67 -3.44
C ALA A 117 8.48 13.70 -3.88
N ASP A 118 8.01 13.58 -5.11
CA ASP A 118 6.87 14.35 -5.61
C ASP A 118 5.59 13.61 -5.26
N TYR A 119 4.75 14.23 -4.44
CA TYR A 119 3.41 13.75 -4.17
C TYR A 119 2.43 14.39 -5.14
N THR A 120 1.89 13.58 -6.05
CA THR A 120 0.86 14.02 -6.99
C THR A 120 -0.49 13.45 -6.59
N ARG A 121 -1.51 14.31 -6.57
CA ARG A 121 -2.91 13.94 -6.31
C ARG A 121 -3.85 14.80 -7.13
N CYS A 122 -5.10 14.37 -7.25
CA CYS A 122 -6.15 15.26 -7.74
C CYS A 122 -6.71 16.10 -6.58
N SER A 123 -6.71 17.42 -6.72
CA SER A 123 -7.20 18.36 -5.68
C SER A 123 -8.71 18.44 -5.61
N ASP A 124 -9.35 18.43 -6.79
CA ASP A 124 -10.75 18.79 -6.96
C ASP A 124 -11.63 17.57 -7.26
N VAL A 125 -11.09 16.36 -7.08
CA VAL A 125 -11.91 15.17 -7.22
C VAL A 125 -12.77 15.02 -5.98
N ASP A 126 -14.07 15.08 -6.23
CA ASP A 126 -15.07 14.48 -5.35
C ASP A 126 -14.77 12.98 -5.23
N LYS A 127 -13.99 12.66 -4.20
CA LYS A 127 -13.53 11.31 -3.86
C LYS A 127 -14.70 10.36 -3.65
N GLU A 128 -15.81 10.86 -3.10
CA GLU A 128 -17.04 10.09 -2.92
C GLU A 128 -17.65 9.76 -4.27
N ALA A 129 -17.82 10.74 -5.16
CA ALA A 129 -18.38 10.50 -6.50
C ALA A 129 -17.50 9.59 -7.37
N VAL A 130 -16.16 9.76 -7.31
CA VAL A 130 -15.22 8.89 -8.03
C VAL A 130 -15.24 7.48 -7.47
N GLY A 131 -15.22 7.36 -6.15
CA GLY A 131 -15.36 6.09 -5.46
C GLY A 131 -16.67 5.38 -5.84
N GLU A 132 -17.80 6.06 -5.72
CA GLU A 132 -19.11 5.48 -6.04
C GLU A 132 -19.17 4.99 -7.49
N LYS A 133 -18.65 5.79 -8.45
CA LYS A 133 -18.55 5.37 -9.85
C LYS A 133 -17.63 4.16 -10.02
N TYR A 134 -16.50 4.12 -9.31
CA TYR A 134 -15.60 2.97 -9.32
C TYR A 134 -16.33 1.71 -8.83
N LEU A 135 -17.00 1.78 -7.68
CA LEU A 135 -17.76 0.68 -7.10
C LEU A 135 -18.86 0.17 -8.05
N GLN A 136 -19.61 1.08 -8.68
CA GLN A 136 -20.69 0.74 -9.61
C GLN A 136 -20.20 0.04 -10.88
N ASN A 137 -18.96 0.33 -11.33
CA ASN A 137 -18.45 -0.15 -12.61
C ASN A 137 -17.35 -1.21 -12.49
N ALA A 138 -16.72 -1.39 -11.33
CA ALA A 138 -15.54 -2.24 -11.17
C ALA A 138 -15.76 -3.68 -11.62
N ARG A 139 -16.90 -4.29 -11.25
CA ARG A 139 -17.23 -5.66 -11.70
C ARG A 139 -17.30 -5.78 -13.22
N LYS A 140 -17.90 -4.79 -13.89
CA LYS A 140 -17.97 -4.74 -15.35
C LYS A 140 -16.58 -4.57 -15.96
N TRP A 141 -15.80 -3.63 -15.45
CA TRP A 141 -14.43 -3.36 -15.92
C TRP A 141 -13.51 -4.56 -15.75
N ILE A 142 -13.60 -5.27 -14.63
CA ILE A 142 -12.85 -6.51 -14.39
C ILE A 142 -13.29 -7.61 -15.35
N ALA A 143 -14.60 -7.79 -15.55
CA ALA A 143 -15.11 -8.79 -16.50
C ALA A 143 -14.62 -8.53 -17.93
N GLU A 144 -14.61 -7.25 -18.36
CA GLU A 144 -14.05 -6.83 -19.65
C GLU A 144 -12.53 -7.09 -19.71
N ALA A 145 -11.78 -6.73 -18.67
CA ALA A 145 -10.34 -6.99 -18.59
C ALA A 145 -9.99 -8.48 -18.64
N VAL A 146 -10.77 -9.35 -17.98
CA VAL A 146 -10.60 -10.80 -18.02
C VAL A 146 -10.87 -11.32 -19.43
N LYS A 147 -11.98 -10.89 -20.04
CA LYS A 147 -12.34 -11.26 -21.42
C LYS A 147 -11.23 -10.90 -22.42
N GLU A 148 -10.61 -9.75 -22.23
CA GLU A 148 -9.51 -9.26 -23.07
C GLU A 148 -8.13 -9.79 -22.65
N ARG A 149 -8.07 -10.67 -21.64
CA ARG A 149 -6.83 -11.27 -21.11
C ARG A 149 -5.82 -10.24 -20.58
N ARG A 150 -6.29 -9.06 -20.16
CA ARG A 150 -5.46 -8.04 -19.49
C ARG A 150 -5.20 -8.39 -18.02
N ILE A 151 -6.12 -9.14 -17.41
CA ILE A 151 -6.03 -9.62 -16.03
C ILE A 151 -6.33 -11.13 -15.98
N ALA A 152 -5.68 -11.83 -15.06
CA ALA A 152 -5.95 -13.24 -14.83
C ALA A 152 -7.31 -13.42 -14.14
N SER A 153 -8.02 -14.51 -14.46
CA SER A 153 -9.37 -14.78 -13.95
C SER A 153 -9.41 -15.07 -12.44
N ASN A 154 -8.26 -15.25 -11.79
CA ASN A 154 -8.13 -15.50 -10.36
C ASN A 154 -7.87 -14.23 -9.53
N ILE A 155 -7.83 -13.05 -10.15
CA ILE A 155 -7.69 -11.80 -9.41
C ILE A 155 -9.05 -11.40 -8.83
N SER A 156 -9.11 -11.30 -7.50
CA SER A 156 -10.30 -10.81 -6.79
C SER A 156 -10.51 -9.32 -7.05
N ILE A 157 -11.78 -8.88 -7.04
CA ILE A 157 -12.12 -7.45 -7.08
C ILE A 157 -11.45 -6.66 -5.95
N GLU A 158 -11.19 -7.31 -4.81
CA GLU A 158 -10.56 -6.67 -3.65
C GLU A 158 -9.07 -6.35 -3.85
N GLN A 159 -8.46 -6.96 -4.84
CA GLN A 159 -7.07 -6.70 -5.19
C GLN A 159 -6.94 -5.53 -6.18
N VAL A 160 -8.06 -5.07 -6.76
CA VAL A 160 -8.06 -4.01 -7.75
C VAL A 160 -8.04 -2.64 -7.08
N ILE A 161 -7.10 -1.82 -7.53
CA ILE A 161 -6.81 -0.48 -7.05
C ILE A 161 -7.16 0.52 -8.15
N LEU A 162 -7.97 1.52 -7.81
CA LEU A 162 -8.08 2.75 -8.59
C LEU A 162 -7.10 3.78 -8.03
N VAL A 163 -6.12 4.20 -8.84
CA VAL A 163 -5.09 5.17 -8.46
C VAL A 163 -5.69 6.58 -8.47
N THR A 164 -5.55 7.27 -7.33
CA THR A 164 -6.00 8.67 -7.14
C THR A 164 -4.88 9.61 -6.71
N GLY A 165 -3.70 9.06 -6.39
CA GLY A 165 -2.46 9.79 -6.16
C GLY A 165 -1.27 8.83 -6.08
N PHE A 166 -0.07 9.39 -6.00
CA PHE A 166 1.16 8.61 -5.85
C PHE A 166 2.30 9.49 -5.34
N TYR A 167 3.31 8.84 -4.76
CA TYR A 167 4.62 9.45 -4.51
C TYR A 167 5.60 8.92 -5.55
N LYS A 168 6.29 9.83 -6.24
CA LYS A 168 7.36 9.47 -7.16
C LYS A 168 8.69 10.06 -6.74
N SER A 169 9.75 9.31 -6.94
CA SER A 169 11.11 9.77 -6.74
C SER A 169 11.95 9.47 -7.98
N ALA A 170 13.12 10.10 -8.04
CA ALA A 170 14.06 9.94 -9.13
C ALA A 170 14.94 8.71 -8.91
N ASN A 171 15.42 8.54 -7.67
CA ASN A 171 16.26 7.43 -7.22
C ASN A 171 15.87 7.00 -5.81
N TRP A 172 15.81 5.69 -5.60
CA TRP A 172 15.43 5.11 -4.32
C TRP A 172 16.06 3.73 -4.13
N GLU A 173 16.25 3.36 -2.88
CA GLU A 173 16.72 2.04 -2.46
C GLU A 173 15.81 1.51 -1.36
N ALA A 174 15.29 0.30 -1.55
CA ALA A 174 14.48 -0.41 -0.59
C ALA A 174 15.20 -1.67 -0.13
N ALA A 175 15.05 -1.99 1.15
CA ALA A 175 15.44 -3.28 1.68
C ALA A 175 14.32 -3.87 2.53
N ALA A 176 14.22 -5.19 2.45
CA ALA A 176 13.40 -6.01 3.31
C ALA A 176 14.30 -7.03 4.00
N LEU A 177 14.22 -7.09 5.31
CA LEU A 177 15.09 -7.93 6.14
C LEU A 177 14.24 -8.95 6.89
N SER A 178 14.76 -10.17 7.06
CA SER A 178 14.10 -11.20 7.86
C SER A 178 15.10 -12.04 8.66
N SER A 179 14.81 -12.27 9.94
CA SER A 179 15.54 -13.24 10.74
C SER A 179 14.93 -14.62 10.64
N SER A 180 15.77 -15.64 10.55
CA SER A 180 15.39 -17.00 10.91
C SER A 180 15.42 -17.24 12.43
N SER A 181 15.92 -16.28 13.22
CA SER A 181 16.01 -16.40 14.68
C SER A 181 14.62 -16.43 15.32
N SER A 182 14.41 -17.37 16.23
CA SER A 182 13.21 -17.46 17.06
C SER A 182 13.19 -16.44 18.20
N ALA A 183 14.28 -15.71 18.43
CA ALA A 183 14.44 -14.79 19.56
C ALA A 183 13.63 -13.48 19.42
N GLY A 184 12.89 -13.29 18.33
CA GLY A 184 11.90 -12.22 18.16
C GLY A 184 12.48 -10.85 17.77
N ASP A 185 13.65 -10.50 18.29
CA ASP A 185 14.28 -9.19 18.06
C ASP A 185 15.38 -9.25 16.98
N LEU A 186 15.39 -8.26 16.09
CA LEU A 186 16.49 -7.99 15.16
C LEU A 186 17.37 -6.88 15.71
N SER A 187 18.69 -7.04 15.65
CA SER A 187 19.62 -5.94 15.89
C SER A 187 20.70 -5.94 14.82
N PHE A 188 20.90 -4.80 14.19
CA PHE A 188 21.91 -4.66 13.16
C PHE A 188 22.41 -3.23 13.05
N THR A 189 23.63 -3.07 12.56
CA THR A 189 24.24 -1.76 12.31
C THR A 189 24.36 -1.59 10.81
N ILE A 190 23.85 -0.50 10.26
CA ILE A 190 24.09 -0.10 8.87
C ILE A 190 25.16 0.97 8.83
N LYS A 191 26.07 0.88 7.87
CA LYS A 191 27.02 1.97 7.61
C LYS A 191 26.35 2.94 6.65
N ILE A 192 26.44 4.23 6.98
CA ILE A 192 25.91 5.30 6.16
C ILE A 192 27.07 6.16 5.68
N SER A 193 27.13 6.35 4.38
CA SER A 193 28.02 7.34 3.77
C SER A 193 27.16 8.44 3.19
N GLN A 194 27.41 9.67 3.60
CA GLN A 194 26.80 10.84 2.99
C GLN A 194 27.74 11.42 1.94
N ALA A 195 27.32 11.40 0.67
CA ALA A 195 28.06 12.00 -0.42
C ALA A 195 27.09 12.73 -1.35
N GLY A 196 27.41 13.99 -1.68
CA GLY A 196 26.70 14.70 -2.74
C GLY A 196 25.21 14.99 -2.51
N GLY A 197 24.76 15.02 -1.25
CA GLY A 197 23.37 15.32 -0.88
C GLY A 197 22.54 14.12 -0.45
N GLY A 198 22.99 12.89 -0.71
CA GLY A 198 22.27 11.67 -0.37
C GLY A 198 22.92 10.79 0.68
N ILE A 199 22.06 10.00 1.33
CA ILE A 199 22.44 8.94 2.27
C ILE A 199 22.59 7.66 1.47
N SER A 200 23.76 7.04 1.46
CA SER A 200 23.91 5.67 0.97
C SER A 200 24.02 4.70 2.13
N ILE A 201 23.35 3.56 2.01
CA ILE A 201 23.29 2.55 3.06
C ILE A 201 24.10 1.35 2.59
N ASN A 202 25.18 1.04 3.30
CA ASN A 202 25.90 -0.21 3.09
C ASN A 202 25.24 -1.31 3.92
N TRP A 203 24.82 -2.34 3.20
CA TRP A 203 24.07 -3.47 3.71
C TRP A 203 24.93 -4.73 3.99
N ASP A 204 26.24 -4.66 3.80
CA ASP A 204 27.14 -5.80 4.01
C ASP A 204 27.10 -6.28 5.47
N SER A 205 26.81 -5.37 6.40
CA SER A 205 26.69 -5.67 7.82
C SER A 205 25.41 -6.44 8.20
N VAL A 206 24.43 -6.56 7.28
CA VAL A 206 23.15 -7.26 7.51
C VAL A 206 23.03 -8.61 6.81
N GLN A 207 24.12 -9.18 6.27
CA GLN A 207 24.08 -10.46 5.56
C GLN A 207 23.50 -11.62 6.38
N HIS A 208 23.55 -11.54 7.70
CA HIS A 208 22.93 -12.52 8.61
C HIS A 208 21.38 -12.46 8.65
N LEU A 209 20.76 -11.46 8.01
CA LEU A 209 19.31 -11.18 8.02
C LEU A 209 18.60 -11.50 6.70
N SER A 210 19.17 -12.39 5.88
CA SER A 210 18.61 -12.81 4.57
C SER A 210 17.96 -11.65 3.81
N PRO A 211 18.75 -10.61 3.47
CA PRO A 211 18.20 -9.36 2.98
C PRO A 211 17.80 -9.49 1.51
N ASP A 212 16.60 -8.98 1.20
CA ASP A 212 16.16 -8.75 -0.17
C ASP A 212 16.22 -7.25 -0.44
N TYR A 213 16.71 -6.88 -1.62
CA TYR A 213 16.90 -5.48 -2.02
C TYR A 213 16.17 -5.16 -3.31
N SER A 214 15.78 -3.91 -3.46
CA SER A 214 15.29 -3.35 -4.71
C SER A 214 15.76 -1.93 -4.84
N THR A 215 16.09 -1.56 -6.07
CA THR A 215 16.61 -0.23 -6.37
C THR A 215 15.96 0.29 -7.62
N GLY A 216 15.68 1.58 -7.63
CA GLY A 216 15.17 2.31 -8.77
C GLY A 216 16.22 3.22 -9.37
N HIS A 217 17.33 2.67 -9.84
CA HIS A 217 18.38 3.46 -10.51
C HIS A 217 18.22 3.30 -12.02
N ARG A 218 17.85 4.37 -12.73
CA ARG A 218 17.83 4.33 -14.20
C ARG A 218 19.23 4.51 -14.76
N HIS A 219 19.87 3.41 -15.16
CA HIS A 219 20.93 3.53 -16.15
C HIS A 219 20.24 3.62 -17.52
N PRO A 220 20.39 4.73 -18.29
CA PRO A 220 20.05 4.68 -19.70
C PRO A 220 20.82 3.49 -20.31
N PRO A 221 20.20 2.72 -21.22
CA PRO A 221 20.90 1.62 -21.87
C PRO A 221 22.20 2.17 -22.43
N GLN A 222 23.33 1.71 -21.91
CA GLN A 222 24.64 2.07 -22.44
C GLN A 222 24.61 1.62 -23.89
N THR A 223 24.42 2.60 -24.77
CA THR A 223 24.52 2.39 -26.20
C THR A 223 26.02 2.34 -26.43
N ASP A 224 26.62 1.19 -26.14
CA ASP A 224 27.97 0.89 -26.60
C ASP A 224 27.90 0.90 -28.13
N LEU A 225 28.17 2.07 -28.69
CA LEU A 225 28.12 2.39 -30.12
C LEU A 225 29.13 1.57 -30.96
N ASN A 226 29.79 0.57 -30.38
CA ASN A 226 30.85 -0.20 -31.01
C ASN A 226 30.71 -1.73 -30.90
N GLU A 227 29.61 -2.29 -30.38
CA GLU A 227 29.42 -3.75 -30.40
C GLU A 227 28.18 -4.14 -31.25
N PRO A 228 28.35 -4.93 -32.33
CA PRO A 228 27.23 -5.37 -33.15
C PRO A 228 26.29 -6.27 -32.33
N GLN A 229 25.13 -5.72 -31.97
CA GLN A 229 24.11 -6.44 -31.21
C GLN A 229 23.55 -7.62 -32.03
N VAL A 230 23.91 -8.83 -31.62
CA VAL A 230 23.11 -10.02 -31.92
C VAL A 230 21.82 -9.89 -31.11
N LEU A 231 20.69 -9.81 -31.80
CA LEU A 231 19.32 -9.80 -31.25
C LEU A 231 19.06 -11.06 -30.40
N GLY A 232 19.48 -11.03 -29.14
CA GLY A 232 19.16 -12.00 -28.11
C GLY A 232 18.14 -11.40 -27.15
N VAL A 233 16.96 -12.00 -27.09
CA VAL A 233 15.91 -11.70 -26.12
C VAL A 233 16.43 -11.95 -24.70
N HIS A 234 16.88 -10.89 -24.02
CA HIS A 234 17.23 -10.93 -22.60
C HIS A 234 16.32 -9.98 -21.81
N SER A 235 15.18 -10.50 -21.36
CA SER A 235 14.47 -10.00 -20.17
C SER A 235 14.58 -11.08 -19.10
N GLY A 236 15.74 -11.16 -18.46
CA GLY A 236 15.93 -11.91 -17.23
C GLY A 236 15.92 -10.91 -16.08
N ILE A 237 14.86 -10.92 -15.28
CA ILE A 237 14.87 -10.36 -13.93
C ILE A 237 15.96 -11.14 -13.18
N ALA A 238 17.13 -10.53 -12.98
CA ALA A 238 18.16 -11.14 -12.17
C ALA A 238 17.75 -11.04 -10.71
N HIS A 239 17.07 -12.08 -10.22
CA HIS A 239 17.07 -12.37 -8.79
C HIS A 239 18.53 -12.63 -8.40
N GLY A 240 19.16 -11.64 -7.76
CA GLY A 240 20.48 -11.78 -7.18
C GLY A 240 20.44 -12.81 -6.06
N THR A 241 20.69 -14.07 -6.38
CA THR A 241 20.90 -15.12 -5.38
C THR A 241 22.25 -14.90 -4.70
N ASN A 242 22.23 -14.90 -3.36
CA ASN A 242 23.29 -14.82 -2.33
C ASN A 242 24.72 -15.25 -2.72
N ASN A 243 25.35 -14.59 -3.68
CA ASN A 243 26.78 -14.71 -3.90
C ASN A 243 27.47 -13.74 -2.93
N PRO A 244 28.30 -14.20 -1.97
CA PRO A 244 28.98 -13.34 -0.99
C PRO A 244 30.02 -12.38 -1.61
N ALA A 245 30.24 -12.48 -2.93
CA ALA A 245 31.09 -11.59 -3.73
C ALA A 245 30.28 -10.76 -4.75
N GLY A 246 28.97 -10.66 -4.59
CA GLY A 246 28.11 -9.87 -5.48
C GLY A 246 28.49 -8.38 -5.47
N PRO A 247 28.40 -7.69 -6.63
CA PRO A 247 28.76 -6.29 -6.75
C PRO A 247 27.91 -5.41 -5.83
N ARG A 248 28.58 -4.45 -5.21
CA ARG A 248 28.04 -3.47 -4.28
C ARG A 248 26.83 -2.76 -4.88
N VAL A 249 25.70 -2.81 -4.21
CA VAL A 249 24.56 -1.94 -4.50
C VAL A 249 24.60 -0.83 -3.45
N SER A 250 25.45 0.16 -3.68
CA SER A 250 25.39 1.45 -3.00
C SER A 250 25.01 2.51 -4.01
N PHE A 251 24.49 3.65 -3.56
CA PHE A 251 24.40 4.88 -4.36
C PHE A 251 25.82 5.33 -4.75
N GLU A 252 26.52 4.63 -5.63
CA GLU A 252 27.47 5.31 -6.48
C GLU A 252 26.61 6.22 -7.35
N ARG A 253 26.65 7.51 -7.00
CA ARG A 253 25.93 8.60 -7.66
C ARG A 253 25.78 8.25 -9.13
N CYS A 254 24.55 8.00 -9.58
CA CYS A 254 24.34 7.58 -10.95
C CYS A 254 25.00 8.62 -11.86
N CYS A 255 25.62 8.16 -12.94
CA CYS A 255 26.36 9.02 -13.87
C CYS A 255 25.47 10.03 -14.63
N HIS A 256 24.18 10.10 -14.31
CA HIS A 256 23.19 10.94 -14.99
C HIS A 256 22.42 11.79 -13.98
N GLN A 257 21.98 12.97 -14.42
CA GLN A 257 21.05 13.78 -13.65
C GLN A 257 19.66 13.17 -13.75
N HIS A 258 19.13 12.72 -12.62
CA HIS A 258 17.76 12.23 -12.50
C HIS A 258 16.83 13.38 -12.14
N ALA A 259 16.63 14.31 -13.07
CA ALA A 259 15.69 15.41 -12.86
C ALA A 259 14.23 14.91 -12.80
N ASP A 260 13.93 13.82 -13.51
CA ASP A 260 12.56 13.35 -13.68
C ASP A 260 12.18 12.31 -12.61
N ARG A 261 11.38 12.74 -11.64
CA ARG A 261 10.80 11.89 -10.58
C ARG A 261 9.64 11.07 -11.12
N THR A 262 9.95 10.03 -11.88
CA THR A 262 8.94 9.18 -12.56
C THR A 262 8.71 7.83 -11.88
N GLN A 263 9.50 7.47 -10.86
CA GLN A 263 9.46 6.14 -10.26
C GLN A 263 8.54 6.13 -9.05
N CYS A 264 7.47 5.35 -9.11
CA CYS A 264 6.44 5.32 -8.09
C CYS A 264 6.89 4.50 -6.88
N ILE A 265 7.03 5.14 -5.71
CA ILE A 265 7.42 4.48 -4.46
C ILE A 265 6.23 4.15 -3.55
N PHE A 266 5.14 4.93 -3.66
CA PHE A 266 3.88 4.68 -2.97
C PHE A 266 2.68 5.04 -3.85
N LEU A 267 1.64 4.22 -3.83
CA LEU A 267 0.37 4.44 -4.51
C LEU A 267 -0.73 4.86 -3.54
N ARG A 268 -1.58 5.77 -3.98
CA ARG A 268 -2.78 6.18 -3.27
C ARG A 268 -3.99 5.94 -4.15
N GLY A 269 -5.09 5.54 -3.53
CA GLY A 269 -6.20 5.01 -4.30
C GLY A 269 -7.33 4.45 -3.46
N PHE A 270 -8.26 3.80 -4.16
CA PHE A 270 -9.36 3.05 -3.58
C PHE A 270 -9.23 1.57 -3.90
N ARG A 271 -9.52 0.73 -2.91
CA ARG A 271 -9.78 -0.69 -3.08
C ARG A 271 -11.24 -0.97 -2.79
N ILE A 272 -11.74 -2.05 -3.35
CA ILE A 272 -13.08 -2.54 -3.02
C ILE A 272 -12.89 -3.61 -1.95
N HIS A 273 -13.74 -3.60 -0.93
CA HIS A 273 -13.81 -4.70 0.02
C HIS A 273 -15.19 -5.33 -0.05
N GLU A 274 -15.23 -6.64 -0.23
CA GLU A 274 -16.48 -7.38 -0.11
C GLU A 274 -16.81 -7.44 1.37
N ARG A 275 -17.96 -6.88 1.74
CA ARG A 275 -18.48 -7.08 3.07
C ARG A 275 -18.89 -8.54 3.14
N LEU A 276 -18.08 -9.36 3.81
CA LEU A 276 -18.53 -10.65 4.29
C LEU A 276 -19.73 -10.36 5.17
N VAL A 277 -20.93 -10.50 4.62
CA VAL A 277 -22.14 -10.60 5.43
C VAL A 277 -21.85 -11.80 6.31
N ALA A 278 -21.52 -11.53 7.57
CA ALA A 278 -21.54 -12.54 8.60
C ALA A 278 -22.92 -13.16 8.44
N LYS A 279 -22.99 -14.34 7.80
CA LYS A 279 -24.21 -15.13 7.78
C LYS A 279 -24.58 -15.20 9.24
N ASP A 280 -25.70 -14.58 9.59
CA ASP A 280 -26.14 -14.40 10.97
C ASP A 280 -25.97 -15.73 11.73
N GLN A 281 -24.85 -15.91 12.44
CA GLN A 281 -24.68 -16.99 13.42
C GLN A 281 -25.71 -16.85 14.55
N VAL A 282 -26.40 -15.71 14.58
CA VAL A 282 -27.58 -15.46 15.40
C VAL A 282 -28.75 -16.39 15.05
N VAL A 283 -28.87 -16.91 13.82
CA VAL A 283 -29.97 -17.84 13.47
C VAL A 283 -29.68 -19.27 13.94
N GLU A 284 -28.42 -19.71 14.02
CA GLU A 284 -28.09 -21.04 14.59
C GLU A 284 -28.06 -21.05 16.12
N GLN A 285 -27.76 -19.92 16.78
CA GLN A 285 -27.93 -19.81 18.24
C GLN A 285 -29.40 -19.74 18.68
N LEU A 286 -30.32 -19.31 17.82
CA LEU A 286 -31.76 -19.26 18.14
C LEU A 286 -32.49 -20.61 17.93
N VAL A 287 -31.83 -21.63 17.38
CA VAL A 287 -32.42 -22.97 17.18
C VAL A 287 -31.87 -24.01 18.17
N SER A 288 -30.90 -23.65 19.02
CA SER A 288 -30.26 -24.59 19.97
C SER A 288 -30.60 -24.38 21.45
N GLU A 289 -31.43 -23.41 21.85
CA GLU A 289 -31.88 -23.29 23.25
C GLU A 289 -33.31 -23.81 23.44
N GLU A 290 -33.44 -25.13 23.58
CA GLU A 290 -34.57 -25.70 24.32
C GLU A 290 -34.40 -25.42 25.83
N SER A 291 -35.44 -24.78 26.37
CA SER A 291 -35.79 -24.63 27.80
C SER A 291 -35.14 -23.49 28.61
N LYS A 292 -35.78 -22.30 28.59
CA LYS A 292 -36.28 -21.48 29.74
C LYS A 292 -36.39 -19.98 29.38
N PRO A 293 -37.15 -19.20 30.18
CA PRO A 293 -38.61 -19.07 30.26
C PRO A 293 -39.14 -17.98 29.31
N SER A 294 -40.47 -17.81 29.28
CA SER A 294 -41.17 -17.04 28.24
C SER A 294 -40.82 -15.54 28.25
N TRP A 295 -40.62 -15.01 27.04
CA TRP A 295 -40.49 -13.59 26.71
C TRP A 295 -41.50 -12.66 27.43
N ARG A 296 -42.69 -13.16 27.80
CA ARG A 296 -43.68 -12.39 28.57
C ARG A 296 -43.17 -11.96 29.97
N GLU A 297 -42.24 -12.69 30.57
CA GLU A 297 -41.66 -12.33 31.88
C GLU A 297 -40.55 -11.27 31.79
N ARG A 298 -39.94 -11.09 30.60
CA ARG A 298 -38.88 -10.09 30.38
C ARG A 298 -39.42 -8.72 29.94
N ILE A 299 -40.58 -8.65 29.30
CA ILE A 299 -41.18 -7.37 28.86
C ILE A 299 -41.93 -6.62 29.97
N MET A 300 -42.40 -7.30 31.02
CA MET A 300 -43.16 -6.65 32.11
C MET A 300 -42.31 -5.75 33.02
N ARG A 301 -41.01 -5.60 32.77
CA ARG A 301 -40.12 -4.72 33.54
C ARG A 301 -39.82 -3.37 32.89
N PHE A 302 -40.27 -3.12 31.66
CA PHE A 302 -39.98 -1.87 30.94
C PHE A 302 -41.20 -1.09 30.44
N VAL A 303 -42.43 -1.54 30.71
CA VAL A 303 -43.64 -0.84 30.28
C VAL A 303 -44.59 -0.68 31.46
N ASN A 304 -44.32 0.32 32.29
CA ASN A 304 -45.31 0.90 33.18
C ASN A 304 -45.22 2.43 33.08
N THR A 305 -45.64 2.97 31.94
CA THR A 305 -46.11 4.37 31.80
C THR A 305 -46.95 4.49 30.51
N TYR A 306 -48.27 4.61 30.70
CA TYR A 306 -49.30 5.19 29.82
C TYR A 306 -49.53 4.66 28.38
N SER A 307 -50.43 3.66 28.32
CA SER A 307 -51.73 3.59 27.60
C SER A 307 -51.97 4.13 26.16
N LYS A 308 -52.47 3.20 25.33
CA LYS A 308 -53.61 3.27 24.35
C LYS A 308 -53.32 3.93 22.97
N THR A 309 -53.62 3.35 21.80
CA THR A 309 -54.70 2.43 21.35
C THR A 309 -54.37 1.65 20.04
N SER A 310 -54.97 0.45 19.95
CA SER A 310 -55.49 -0.31 18.76
C SER A 310 -54.59 -0.83 17.61
N LYS A 311 -54.69 -2.17 17.46
CA LYS A 311 -54.42 -3.09 16.31
C LYS A 311 -55.47 -2.91 15.17
N PRO A 312 -55.32 -3.48 13.93
CA PRO A 312 -55.14 -4.94 13.71
C PRO A 312 -54.31 -5.28 12.42
N PRO A 313 -54.33 -6.50 11.81
CA PRO A 313 -53.09 -7.22 11.44
C PRO A 313 -52.89 -7.40 9.92
N SER A 314 -51.67 -7.71 9.48
CA SER A 314 -51.47 -8.46 8.24
C SER A 314 -50.14 -9.19 8.25
N ASP A 315 -50.22 -10.51 8.15
CA ASP A 315 -49.11 -11.41 7.86
C ASP A 315 -48.50 -11.08 6.50
N GLN A 316 -47.23 -10.66 6.50
CA GLN A 316 -46.31 -10.85 5.39
C GLN A 316 -44.93 -11.16 5.96
N SER A 317 -44.60 -12.45 6.04
CA SER A 317 -43.25 -12.93 6.27
C SER A 317 -42.43 -12.75 4.99
N GLY A 318 -42.08 -11.49 4.69
CA GLY A 318 -41.04 -11.19 3.71
C GLY A 318 -39.68 -11.59 4.28
N GLN A 319 -39.11 -12.69 3.78
CA GLN A 319 -37.68 -12.97 3.97
C GLN A 319 -36.89 -11.78 3.41
N ARG A 320 -36.41 -10.93 4.31
CA ARG A 320 -35.44 -9.88 3.99
C ARG A 320 -34.12 -10.56 3.62
N SER A 321 -33.86 -10.67 2.33
CA SER A 321 -32.53 -10.96 1.83
C SER A 321 -31.64 -9.77 2.20
N SER A 322 -30.79 -9.96 3.22
CA SER A 322 -29.72 -9.02 3.55
C SER A 322 -28.70 -9.08 2.40
N SER A 323 -28.82 -8.17 1.43
CA SER A 323 -27.89 -8.13 0.31
C SER A 323 -26.54 -7.61 0.81
N ALA A 324 -25.49 -8.42 0.65
CA ALA A 324 -24.11 -7.98 0.79
C ALA A 324 -23.88 -6.75 -0.10
N TYR A 325 -23.33 -5.67 0.47
CA TYR A 325 -22.88 -4.52 -0.31
C TYR A 325 -21.38 -4.44 -0.23
N ASP A 326 -20.74 -4.30 -1.38
CA ASP A 326 -19.33 -3.94 -1.48
C ASP A 326 -19.15 -2.51 -0.93
N TYR A 327 -18.01 -2.24 -0.30
CA TYR A 327 -17.64 -0.90 0.14
C TYR A 327 -16.25 -0.53 -0.37
N LEU A 328 -15.92 0.77 -0.30
CA LEU A 328 -14.62 1.28 -0.71
C LEU A 328 -13.74 1.48 0.51
N GLU A 329 -12.55 0.93 0.45
CA GLU A 329 -11.49 1.21 1.40
C GLU A 329 -10.49 2.15 0.73
N PRO A 330 -10.31 3.39 1.21
CA PRO A 330 -9.18 4.19 0.81
C PRO A 330 -7.90 3.49 1.29
N ILE A 331 -6.87 3.47 0.46
CA ILE A 331 -5.56 2.92 0.79
C ILE A 331 -4.84 3.76 1.88
N GLU A 332 -5.41 4.91 2.25
CA GLU A 332 -4.88 5.83 3.24
C GLU A 332 -5.65 5.74 4.56
N GLU A 333 -4.95 5.52 5.68
CA GLU A 333 -5.39 6.05 6.97
C GLU A 333 -4.99 7.54 6.99
N PHE A 334 -5.95 8.43 6.73
CA PHE A 334 -5.71 9.86 6.85
C PHE A 334 -5.31 10.21 8.29
N PRO A 335 -4.28 11.05 8.53
CA PRO A 335 -4.16 11.74 9.80
C PRO A 335 -5.35 12.71 10.04
N ASP A 336 -6.09 13.06 8.99
CA ASP A 336 -7.37 13.79 9.05
C ASP A 336 -8.54 12.80 9.25
N THR A 337 -8.80 12.48 10.51
CA THR A 337 -9.65 11.40 11.05
C THR A 337 -11.17 11.54 10.85
N ASN A 338 -11.69 11.88 9.67
CA ASN A 338 -13.15 12.01 9.51
C ASN A 338 -13.77 11.49 8.20
N PHE A 339 -12.97 11.01 7.25
CA PHE A 339 -13.49 10.74 5.90
C PHE A 339 -14.21 9.39 5.76
N CYS A 340 -13.64 8.31 6.28
CA CYS A 340 -14.20 6.96 6.11
C CYS A 340 -15.56 6.82 6.79
N ASP A 341 -15.66 7.23 8.06
CA ASP A 341 -16.90 7.12 8.83
C ASP A 341 -18.06 7.95 8.22
N GLN A 342 -17.76 9.13 7.69
CA GLN A 342 -18.77 9.98 7.03
C GLN A 342 -19.26 9.40 5.70
N LEU A 343 -18.37 8.77 4.92
CA LEU A 343 -18.75 8.11 3.66
C LEU A 343 -19.64 6.88 3.92
N TYR A 344 -19.33 6.11 4.98
CA TYR A 344 -20.14 4.98 5.40
C TYR A 344 -21.56 5.42 5.80
N ASP A 345 -21.68 6.49 6.58
CA ASP A 345 -22.96 7.02 7.02
C ASP A 345 -23.77 7.62 5.86
N ALA A 346 -23.13 8.39 4.97
CA ALA A 346 -23.81 9.02 3.84
C ALA A 346 -24.38 8.00 2.84
N ILE A 347 -23.60 6.96 2.47
CA ILE A 347 -24.06 5.93 1.52
C ILE A 347 -25.14 5.04 2.15
N ALA A 348 -24.98 4.67 3.41
CA ALA A 348 -25.98 3.87 4.13
C ALA A 348 -27.30 4.63 4.27
N VAL A 349 -27.25 5.92 4.63
CA VAL A 349 -28.43 6.79 4.78
C VAL A 349 -29.11 7.05 3.44
N LYS A 350 -28.37 7.40 2.38
CA LYS A 350 -28.95 7.68 1.06
C LYS A 350 -29.68 6.45 0.49
N LYS A 351 -29.10 5.25 0.62
CA LYS A 351 -29.75 3.99 0.18
C LYS A 351 -30.94 3.61 1.07
N PHE A 352 -30.88 3.90 2.37
CA PHE A 352 -32.02 3.71 3.27
C PHE A 352 -33.19 4.63 2.89
N MET A 353 -32.92 5.92 2.63
CA MET A 353 -33.95 6.91 2.28
C MET A 353 -34.62 6.60 0.94
N VAL A 354 -33.87 6.20 -0.09
CA VAL A 354 -34.45 5.82 -1.40
C VAL A 354 -35.39 4.61 -1.27
N ARG A 355 -35.14 3.71 -0.32
CA ARG A 355 -36.00 2.52 -0.06
C ARG A 355 -37.19 2.78 0.85
N CYS A 356 -37.16 3.83 1.68
CA CYS A 356 -38.30 4.20 2.52
C CYS A 356 -39.33 5.09 1.80
N LEU A 357 -38.94 5.67 0.66
CA LEU A 357 -39.77 6.57 -0.15
C LEU A 357 -40.34 5.90 -1.42
N SER A 358 -39.96 4.65 -1.67
CA SER A 358 -40.50 3.75 -2.71
C SER A 358 -41.33 2.65 -2.06
#